data_AF-A0A8T4G2J3-F1
#
_entry.id   AF-A0A8T4G2J3-F1
#
_cell.length_a   1.000
_cell.length_b   1.000
_cell.length_c   1.000
_cell.angle_alpha   90.00
_cell.angle_beta   90.00
_cell.angle_gamma   90.00
#
_symmetry.space_group_name_H-M   'P 1'
#
loop_
_entity.id
_entity.type
_entity.pdbx_description
1 polymer ?
#
loop_
_entity_poly.entity_id
_entity_poly.type
_entity_poly.pdbx_seq_one_letter_code
_entity_poly.pdbx_strand_id
1 'polypeptide(L)'
;MRGVLSILLLIGLVIASAGCIRQEGGAIILNFGNETYTFTLPENQTNTTTTTAPGQEEPQEYVYEKTVEVGQKLTILELNFEIAPDYDATEGKFFFVTTNGVYWEPMNITVDNVSILGEGYWVGTTTYVAKITIASLTPLTIEVTTK
;
A
#
# COMPACT_ATOMS: atom_id res chain seq x y z
N MET A 1 43.69 47.41 -7.53
CA MET A 1 42.29 47.45 -7.04
C MET A 1 41.42 46.73 -8.06
N ARG A 2 41.06 45.46 -7.80
CA ARG A 2 40.44 44.58 -8.81
C ARG A 2 39.56 43.49 -8.18
N GLY A 3 38.92 43.79 -7.05
CA GLY A 3 38.29 42.77 -6.20
C GLY A 3 36.90 43.10 -5.67
N VAL A 4 36.25 44.19 -6.10
CA VAL A 4 34.98 44.62 -5.48
C VAL A 4 33.81 44.72 -6.46
N LEU A 5 34.03 44.56 -7.77
CA LEU A 5 32.96 44.72 -8.77
C LEU A 5 32.28 43.41 -9.20
N SER A 6 32.76 42.24 -8.75
CA SER A 6 32.23 40.94 -9.19
C SER A 6 31.24 40.29 -8.22
N ILE A 7 31.06 40.84 -7.01
CA ILE A 7 30.22 40.20 -5.97
C ILE A 7 28.75 40.64 -6.05
N LEU A 8 28.44 41.78 -6.69
CA LEU A 8 27.07 42.27 -6.83
C LEU A 8 26.27 41.63 -7.98
N LEU A 9 26.91 40.82 -8.85
CA LEU A 9 26.23 40.16 -9.96
C LEU A 9 25.62 38.79 -9.61
N LEU A 10 25.89 38.26 -8.41
CA LEU A 10 25.48 36.90 -8.00
C LEU A 10 24.21 36.85 -7.15
N ILE A 11 23.60 38.00 -6.82
CA ILE A 11 22.38 38.06 -5.99
C ILE A 11 21.10 38.12 -6.85
N GLY A 12 21.22 38.20 -8.17
CA GLY A 12 20.10 38.49 -9.08
C GLY A 12 19.31 37.32 -9.66
N LEU A 13 19.50 36.07 -9.22
CA LEU A 13 18.83 34.93 -9.85
C LEU A 13 18.32 33.89 -8.85
N VAL A 14 17.40 34.29 -7.99
CA VAL A 14 16.47 33.36 -7.33
C VAL A 14 15.06 33.90 -7.51
N ILE A 15 14.60 33.96 -8.75
CA ILE A 15 13.19 34.25 -9.05
C ILE A 15 12.48 32.91 -9.22
N ALA A 16 11.79 32.53 -8.15
CA ALA A 16 10.52 31.83 -8.12
C ALA A 16 10.28 30.73 -9.17
N SER A 17 10.66 29.49 -8.84
CA SER A 17 9.84 28.35 -9.22
C SER A 17 8.60 28.32 -8.32
N ALA A 18 7.71 29.31 -8.48
CA ALA A 18 6.40 29.28 -7.85
C ALA A 18 5.58 28.21 -8.57
N GLY A 19 5.63 26.98 -8.06
CA GLY A 19 4.74 25.93 -8.53
C GLY A 19 3.30 26.38 -8.30
N CYS A 20 2.48 26.38 -9.35
CA CYS A 20 1.07 26.76 -9.24
C CYS A 20 0.25 25.49 -9.03
N ILE A 21 -0.47 25.45 -7.91
CA ILE A 21 -1.49 24.44 -7.66
C ILE A 21 -2.80 25.00 -8.20
N ARG A 22 -3.42 24.30 -9.15
CA ARG A 22 -4.74 24.65 -9.69
C ARG A 22 -5.64 23.44 -9.58
N GLN A 23 -6.86 23.65 -9.11
CA GLN A 23 -7.88 22.60 -9.10
C GLN A 23 -8.88 22.92 -10.21
N GLU A 24 -9.01 22.01 -11.17
CA GLU A 24 -10.00 22.09 -12.25
C GLU A 24 -10.89 20.85 -12.18
N GLY A 25 -12.14 21.04 -11.76
CA GLY A 25 -13.09 19.94 -11.52
C GLY A 25 -12.64 19.01 -10.39
N GLY A 26 -12.80 17.69 -10.60
CA GLY A 26 -12.33 16.63 -9.69
C GLY A 26 -10.82 16.37 -9.77
N ALA A 27 -10.06 17.20 -10.50
CA ALA A 27 -8.63 17.04 -10.67
C ALA A 27 -7.81 18.14 -9.97
N ILE A 28 -6.74 17.74 -9.28
CA ILE A 28 -5.69 18.62 -8.78
C ILE A 28 -4.58 18.64 -9.83
N ILE A 29 -4.12 19.82 -10.24
CA ILE A 29 -3.03 19.99 -11.18
C ILE A 29 -1.88 20.70 -10.45
N LEU A 30 -0.71 20.05 -10.38
CA LEU A 30 0.52 20.65 -9.86
C LEU A 30 1.44 20.99 -11.02
N ASN A 31 1.77 22.27 -11.17
CA ASN A 31 2.67 22.72 -12.23
C ASN A 31 4.00 23.17 -11.63
N PHE A 32 5.09 22.45 -11.93
CA PHE A 32 6.45 22.76 -11.48
C PHE A 32 7.36 23.05 -12.68
N GLY A 33 7.44 24.32 -13.07
CA GLY A 33 8.29 24.74 -14.18
C GLY A 33 7.78 24.20 -15.52
N ASN A 34 8.48 23.21 -16.08
CA ASN A 34 8.15 22.59 -17.37
C ASN A 34 7.36 21.27 -17.22
N GLU A 35 6.99 20.92 -15.98
CA GLU A 35 6.30 19.67 -15.64
C GLU A 35 4.89 19.95 -15.13
N THR A 36 3.90 19.32 -15.76
CA THR A 36 2.49 19.35 -15.34
C THR A 36 2.11 17.98 -14.79
N TYR A 37 1.67 17.93 -13.53
CA TYR A 37 1.13 16.73 -12.88
C TYR A 37 -0.37 16.89 -12.71
N THR A 38 -1.17 15.89 -13.10
CA THR A 38 -2.62 15.89 -12.93
C THR A 38 -3.04 14.70 -12.09
N PHE A 39 -3.76 14.98 -11.01
CA PHE A 39 -4.33 14.00 -10.08
C PHE A 39 -5.84 14.05 -10.26
N THR A 40 -6.51 12.93 -10.51
CA THR A 40 -7.98 12.87 -10.46
C THR A 40 -8.39 12.21 -9.15
N LEU A 41 -9.22 12.87 -8.35
CA LEU A 41 -9.85 12.25 -7.18
C LEU A 41 -10.94 11.27 -7.67
N PRO A 42 -10.85 9.96 -7.35
CA PRO A 42 -11.89 9.01 -7.75
C PRO A 42 -13.16 9.23 -6.92
N GLU A 43 -14.29 9.49 -7.58
CA GLU A 43 -15.61 9.33 -6.96
C GLU A 43 -15.88 7.83 -6.77
N ASN A 44 -15.69 7.35 -5.54
CA ASN A 44 -16.01 6.01 -5.03
C ASN A 44 -15.12 4.82 -5.48
N GLN A 45 -14.60 4.14 -4.44
CA GLN A 45 -14.03 2.80 -4.34
C GLN A 45 -12.57 2.57 -4.79
N THR A 46 -11.91 1.86 -3.86
CA THR A 46 -10.52 1.41 -3.74
C THR A 46 -9.92 0.90 -5.04
N ASN A 47 -9.01 1.69 -5.62
CA ASN A 47 -7.90 1.25 -6.46
C ASN A 47 -6.94 2.44 -6.59
N THR A 48 -5.86 2.43 -5.82
CA THR A 48 -4.80 3.42 -5.98
C THR A 48 -3.83 2.90 -7.03
N THR A 49 -3.92 3.43 -8.24
CA THR A 49 -2.88 3.28 -9.26
C THR A 49 -1.85 4.39 -9.05
N THR A 50 -0.62 4.02 -8.72
CA THR A 50 0.52 4.94 -8.78
C THR A 50 1.25 4.68 -10.11
N THR A 51 1.13 5.61 -11.07
CA THR A 51 1.92 5.53 -12.32
C THR A 51 2.96 6.65 -12.30
N THR A 52 4.24 6.27 -12.26
CA THR A 52 5.40 7.18 -12.37
C THR A 52 5.80 7.37 -13.84
N ALA A 53 6.45 8.50 -14.14
CA ALA A 53 6.89 8.96 -15.46
C ALA A 53 7.72 7.93 -16.28
N PRO A 54 7.74 8.03 -17.63
CA PRO A 54 8.39 7.05 -18.50
C PRO A 54 9.92 7.09 -18.36
N GLY A 55 10.53 5.97 -17.95
CA GLY A 55 11.98 5.81 -18.06
C GLY A 55 12.68 4.92 -17.02
N GLN A 56 12.06 4.61 -15.89
CA GLN A 56 12.59 3.63 -14.93
C GLN A 56 11.43 2.81 -14.33
N GLU A 57 11.26 1.58 -14.81
CA GLU A 57 10.33 0.61 -14.22
C GLU A 57 10.98 0.02 -12.96
N GLU A 58 10.77 0.66 -11.81
CA GLU A 58 10.76 -0.10 -10.55
C GLU A 58 9.57 -1.07 -10.63
N PRO A 59 9.73 -2.35 -10.26
CA PRO A 59 8.62 -3.29 -10.34
C PRO A 59 7.48 -2.79 -9.45
N GLN A 60 6.31 -2.56 -10.04
CA GLN A 60 5.14 -2.11 -9.31
C GLN A 60 4.72 -3.20 -8.31
N GLU A 61 4.71 -2.86 -7.02
CA GLU A 61 4.27 -3.76 -5.96
C GLU A 61 2.74 -3.66 -5.80
N TYR A 62 2.06 -4.80 -5.91
CA TYR A 62 0.64 -4.95 -5.65
C TYR A 62 0.43 -5.29 -4.17
N VAL A 63 -0.34 -4.46 -3.47
CA VAL A 63 -0.66 -4.65 -2.05
C VAL A 63 -2.16 -4.87 -1.87
N TYR A 64 -2.52 -5.94 -1.16
CA TYR A 64 -3.89 -6.31 -0.83
C TYR A 64 -4.06 -6.31 0.68
N GLU A 65 -5.06 -5.60 1.18
CA GLU A 65 -5.47 -5.67 2.58
C GLU A 65 -6.85 -6.31 2.68
N LYS A 66 -6.97 -7.36 3.51
CA LYS A 66 -8.22 -8.06 3.76
C LYS A 66 -8.45 -8.22 5.26
N THR A 67 -9.71 -8.08 5.63
CA THR A 67 -10.20 -8.35 6.96
C THR A 67 -10.91 -9.71 6.91
N VAL A 68 -10.48 -10.66 7.74
CA VAL A 68 -10.96 -12.05 7.72
C VAL A 68 -11.42 -12.42 9.13
N GLU A 69 -12.68 -12.83 9.25
CA GLU A 69 -13.26 -13.23 10.53
C GLU A 69 -12.86 -14.66 10.89
N VAL A 70 -12.78 -14.97 12.18
CA VAL A 70 -12.64 -16.36 12.64
C VAL A 70 -13.85 -17.16 12.16
N GLY A 71 -13.59 -18.28 11.49
CA GLY A 71 -14.60 -19.07 10.76
C GLY A 71 -14.67 -18.78 9.26
N GLN A 72 -13.95 -17.77 8.77
CA GLN A 72 -13.69 -17.56 7.35
C GLN A 72 -12.30 -18.06 6.97
N LYS A 73 -12.06 -18.12 5.66
CA LYS A 73 -10.78 -18.48 5.06
C LYS A 73 -10.47 -17.56 3.89
N LEU A 74 -9.24 -17.07 3.84
CA LEU A 74 -8.69 -16.37 2.69
C LEU A 74 -7.92 -17.35 1.81
N THR A 75 -8.11 -17.26 0.49
CA THR A 75 -7.37 -18.04 -0.49
C THR A 75 -6.67 -17.12 -1.50
N ILE A 76 -5.38 -17.37 -1.74
CA ILE A 76 -4.59 -16.80 -2.81
C ILE A 76 -4.56 -17.83 -3.94
N LEU A 77 -5.33 -17.61 -5.01
CA LEU A 77 -5.59 -18.63 -6.02
C LEU A 77 -4.32 -19.05 -6.78
N GLU A 78 -3.47 -18.10 -7.15
CA GLU A 78 -2.24 -18.34 -7.92
C GLU A 78 -1.23 -19.18 -7.14
N LEU A 79 -1.26 -19.12 -5.81
CA LEU A 79 -0.38 -19.89 -4.93
C LEU A 79 -1.02 -21.18 -4.43
N ASN A 80 -2.32 -21.40 -4.68
CA ASN A 80 -3.12 -22.41 -3.99
C ASN A 80 -2.89 -22.37 -2.46
N PHE A 81 -2.83 -21.15 -1.91
CA PHE A 81 -2.46 -20.90 -0.53
C PHE A 81 -3.65 -20.40 0.27
N GLU A 82 -3.93 -21.06 1.39
CA GLU A 82 -5.07 -20.75 2.24
C GLU A 82 -4.59 -20.21 3.59
N ILE A 83 -5.37 -19.29 4.17
CA ILE A 83 -5.14 -18.69 5.48
C ILE A 83 -6.47 -18.61 6.22
N ALA A 84 -6.60 -19.32 7.33
CA ALA A 84 -7.73 -19.24 8.24
C ALA A 84 -7.25 -18.68 9.59
N PRO A 85 -7.67 -17.46 9.98
CA PRO A 85 -7.39 -16.95 11.31
C PRO A 85 -8.26 -17.68 12.35
N ASP A 86 -7.70 -17.84 13.53
CA ASP A 86 -8.40 -18.35 14.71
C ASP A 86 -7.82 -17.66 15.97
N TYR A 87 -8.50 -17.81 17.10
CA TYR A 87 -8.14 -17.15 18.35
C TYR A 87 -8.08 -18.15 19.50
N ASP A 88 -6.92 -18.24 20.13
CA ASP A 88 -6.76 -19.02 21.35
C ASP A 88 -7.12 -18.15 22.56
N ALA A 89 -8.27 -18.46 23.19
CA ALA A 89 -8.73 -17.74 24.37
C ALA A 89 -7.88 -18.00 25.63
N THR A 90 -7.11 -19.09 25.66
CA THR A 90 -6.21 -19.42 26.78
C THR A 90 -4.92 -18.60 26.71
N GLU A 91 -4.40 -18.39 25.49
CA GLU A 91 -3.21 -17.55 25.26
C GLU A 91 -3.57 -16.07 25.05
N GLY A 92 -4.84 -15.78 24.78
CA GLY A 92 -5.32 -14.43 24.49
C GLY A 92 -4.76 -13.88 23.17
N LYS A 93 -4.57 -14.75 22.17
CA LYS A 93 -3.76 -14.45 20.99
C LYS A 93 -4.31 -15.08 19.71
N PHE A 94 -4.17 -14.38 18.58
CA PHE A 94 -4.50 -14.95 17.28
C PHE A 94 -3.42 -15.93 16.78
N PHE A 95 -3.87 -16.91 16.02
CA PHE A 95 -3.03 -17.74 15.17
C PHE A 95 -3.66 -17.92 13.79
N PHE A 96 -2.83 -18.31 12.84
CA PHE A 96 -3.20 -18.43 11.43
C PHE A 96 -2.89 -19.85 11.00
N VAL A 97 -3.93 -20.62 10.67
CA VAL A 97 -3.79 -21.93 10.05
C VAL A 97 -3.65 -21.71 8.56
N THR A 98 -2.53 -22.13 8.01
CA THR A 98 -2.22 -21.98 6.59
C THR A 98 -2.00 -23.33 5.93
N THR A 99 -1.93 -23.36 4.59
CA THR A 99 -1.51 -24.54 3.83
C THR A 99 -0.16 -25.11 4.33
N ASN A 100 0.75 -24.24 4.78
CA ASN A 100 2.10 -24.63 5.19
C ASN A 100 2.27 -24.86 6.70
N GLY A 101 1.21 -24.71 7.50
CA GLY A 101 1.26 -24.89 8.95
C GLY A 101 0.61 -23.75 9.73
N VAL A 102 0.85 -23.75 11.05
CA VAL A 102 0.24 -22.80 11.98
C VAL A 102 1.25 -21.75 12.41
N TYR A 103 0.86 -20.47 12.33
CA TYR A 103 1.68 -19.33 12.72
C TYR A 103 0.97 -18.50 13.78
N TRP A 104 1.65 -18.17 14.87
CA TRP A 104 1.13 -17.25 15.87
C TRP A 104 1.26 -15.81 15.40
N GLU A 105 0.35 -14.95 15.84
CA GLU A 105 0.41 -13.51 15.58
C GLU A 105 1.71 -12.86 16.14
N PRO A 106 2.33 -11.89 15.44
CA PRO A 106 2.06 -11.55 14.05
C PRO A 106 2.59 -12.66 13.12
N MET A 107 1.76 -13.10 12.18
CA MET A 107 2.24 -13.97 11.11
C MET A 107 2.98 -13.10 10.11
N ASN A 108 4.26 -13.39 9.83
CA ASN A 108 5.03 -12.72 8.80
C ASN A 108 5.78 -13.78 8.00
N ILE A 109 5.27 -14.10 6.82
CA ILE A 109 5.79 -15.19 5.98
C ILE A 109 5.94 -14.72 4.53
N THR A 110 6.75 -15.45 3.77
CA THR A 110 6.88 -15.28 2.33
C THR A 110 6.62 -16.61 1.64
N VAL A 111 5.78 -16.60 0.62
CA VAL A 111 5.44 -17.77 -0.21
C VAL A 111 5.60 -17.36 -1.67
N ASP A 112 6.52 -18.00 -2.40
CA ASP A 112 6.79 -17.72 -3.82
C ASP A 112 6.91 -16.22 -4.18
N ASN A 113 7.69 -15.48 -3.37
CA ASN A 113 7.91 -14.02 -3.47
C ASN A 113 6.69 -13.15 -3.15
N VAL A 114 5.63 -13.73 -2.58
CA VAL A 114 4.50 -13.01 -2.00
C VAL A 114 4.71 -12.88 -0.50
N SER A 115 4.80 -11.65 0.00
CA SER A 115 4.90 -11.37 1.43
C SER A 115 3.52 -11.30 2.05
N ILE A 116 3.32 -11.97 3.19
CA ILE A 116 2.03 -12.09 3.86
C ILE A 116 2.21 -11.74 5.33
N LEU A 117 1.52 -10.69 5.77
CA LEU A 117 1.46 -10.25 7.16
C LEU A 117 0.05 -10.48 7.70
N GLY A 118 -0.08 -11.18 8.82
CA GLY A 118 -1.33 -11.42 9.52
C GLY A 118 -1.28 -10.88 10.95
N GLU A 119 -2.22 -10.01 11.28
CA GLU A 119 -2.35 -9.38 12.61
C GLU A 119 -3.80 -9.46 13.08
N GLY A 120 -4.01 -9.60 14.39
CA GLY A 120 -5.31 -9.55 15.01
C GLY A 120 -5.90 -8.14 14.90
N TYR A 121 -7.19 -8.07 14.58
CA TYR A 121 -7.93 -6.83 14.44
C TYR A 121 -9.26 -6.94 15.19
N TRP A 122 -9.47 -6.12 16.20
CA TRP A 122 -10.67 -6.22 17.03
C TRP A 122 -11.68 -5.12 16.68
N VAL A 123 -12.89 -5.52 16.27
CA VAL A 123 -14.00 -4.58 15.98
C VAL A 123 -15.21 -4.98 16.80
N GLY A 124 -15.61 -4.12 17.75
CA GLY A 124 -16.98 -4.15 18.27
C GLY A 124 -17.47 -5.48 18.84
N THR A 125 -16.74 -6.06 19.78
CA THR A 125 -17.26 -6.88 20.90
C THR A 125 -17.64 -8.35 20.71
N THR A 126 -17.90 -8.89 19.52
CA THR A 126 -18.37 -10.30 19.41
C THR A 126 -17.66 -11.20 18.40
N THR A 127 -16.87 -10.63 17.50
CA THR A 127 -16.19 -11.41 16.45
C THR A 127 -14.70 -11.16 16.50
N TYR A 128 -13.94 -12.25 16.52
CA TYR A 128 -12.50 -12.19 16.33
C TYR A 128 -12.21 -12.02 14.86
N VAL A 129 -11.45 -10.99 14.52
CA VAL A 129 -11.15 -10.63 13.14
C VAL A 129 -9.64 -10.47 13.01
N ALA A 130 -9.08 -10.79 11.85
CA ALA A 130 -7.68 -10.57 11.55
C ALA A 130 -7.56 -9.68 10.31
N LYS A 131 -6.54 -8.80 10.32
CA LYS A 131 -6.08 -8.08 9.13
C LYS A 131 -4.97 -8.92 8.48
N ILE A 132 -5.13 -9.21 7.20
CA ILE A 132 -4.13 -9.89 6.38
C ILE A 132 -3.70 -8.92 5.27
N THR A 133 -2.43 -8.58 5.24
CA THR A 133 -1.79 -7.78 4.19
C THR A 133 -0.93 -8.69 3.32
N ILE A 134 -1.10 -8.60 2.01
CA ILE A 134 -0.41 -9.43 1.02
C ILE A 134 0.27 -8.48 0.03
N ALA A 135 1.58 -8.65 -0.18
CA ALA A 135 2.37 -7.86 -1.12
C ALA A 135 3.04 -8.77 -2.16
N SER A 136 2.94 -8.41 -3.44
CA SER A 136 3.43 -9.21 -4.56
C SER A 136 3.88 -8.33 -5.73
N LEU A 137 4.86 -8.79 -6.51
CA LEU A 137 5.27 -8.12 -7.76
C LEU A 137 4.39 -8.48 -8.96
N THR A 138 3.52 -9.48 -8.81
CA THR A 138 2.54 -9.89 -9.82
C THR A 138 1.13 -9.77 -9.26
N PRO A 139 0.12 -9.46 -10.11
CA PRO A 139 -1.27 -9.47 -9.67
C PRO A 139 -1.69 -10.83 -9.10
N LEU A 140 -2.47 -10.79 -8.02
CA LEU A 140 -3.05 -11.95 -7.35
C LEU A 140 -4.58 -11.85 -7.30
N THR A 141 -5.22 -13.01 -7.27
CA THR A 141 -6.65 -13.18 -7.05
C THR A 141 -6.87 -13.66 -5.62
N ILE A 142 -7.54 -12.83 -4.83
CA ILE A 142 -7.77 -13.05 -3.40
C ILE A 142 -9.25 -13.26 -3.13
N GLU A 143 -9.60 -14.41 -2.58
CA GLU A 143 -10.97 -14.76 -2.21
C GLU A 143 -11.10 -14.93 -0.70
N VAL A 144 -12.24 -14.50 -0.14
CA VAL A 144 -12.61 -14.77 1.26
C VAL A 144 -13.91 -15.53 1.26
N THR A 145 -13.92 -16.70 1.89
CA THR A 145 -15.08 -17.60 1.94
C THR A 145 -15.39 -18.00 3.38
N THR A 146 -16.66 -18.26 3.65
CA THR A 146 -17.07 -18.87 4.92
C THR A 146 -16.74 -20.36 4.90
N LYS A 147 -16.18 -20.88 5.99
CA LYS A 147 -15.86 -22.29 6.16
C LYS A 147 -17.11 -23.17 6.21
#